data_AF-A0A261AAG2-F1
#
_entry.id   AF-A0A261AAG2-F1
#
_cell.length_a   1.000
_cell.length_b   1.000
_cell.length_c   1.000
_cell.angle_alpha   90.00
_cell.angle_beta   90.00
_cell.angle_gamma   90.00
#
_symmetry.space_group_name_H-M   'P 1'
#
loop_
_entity.id
_entity.type
_entity.pdbx_description
1 polymer ?
#
loop_
_entity_poly.entity_id
_entity_poly.type
_entity_poly.pdbx_seq_one_letter_code
_entity_poly.pdbx_strand_id
1 'polypeptide(L)'
;MTNVWSADSGMEVEDVWDDTDLIRMYEQSIQEVHQQVSGVKEKKYTGEDGKTYLWKVGGNCMAPFEENGETSYYAATIDSIGGKDEHEVQVTFLYYGNQTTAHMKDLWVNEEAIAEAMAPPIPPNILAMAPADKHEALSSMLMSWYMSGYHTGYYQAMSDLEEQGESSDD
;
A
#
# COMPACT_ATOMS: atom_id res chain seq x y z
N MET A 1 23.39 39.76 -33.50
CA MET A 1 24.10 38.48 -33.34
C MET A 1 23.02 37.45 -33.07
N THR A 2 22.80 36.58 -34.04
CA THR A 2 21.72 35.59 -34.06
C THR A 2 22.01 34.49 -33.04
N ASN A 3 21.01 34.13 -32.24
CA ASN A 3 21.12 33.02 -31.27
C ASN A 3 21.35 31.71 -32.02
N VAL A 4 22.51 31.09 -31.77
CA VAL A 4 22.85 29.73 -32.19
C VAL A 4 22.60 28.84 -30.97
N TRP A 5 21.38 28.34 -30.86
CA TRP A 5 21.10 27.09 -30.16
C TRP A 5 20.80 26.09 -31.28
N SER A 6 21.85 25.51 -31.85
CA SER A 6 21.72 24.32 -32.69
C SER A 6 21.44 23.15 -31.75
N ALA A 7 20.16 22.76 -31.67
CA ALA A 7 19.77 21.45 -31.18
C ALA A 7 19.99 20.46 -32.34
N ASP A 8 21.20 19.90 -32.40
CA ASP A 8 21.50 18.71 -33.22
C ASP A 8 21.87 17.58 -32.27
N SER A 9 20.84 17.11 -31.56
CA SER A 9 20.83 15.85 -30.83
C SER A 9 19.46 15.28 -31.13
N GLY A 10 19.41 14.26 -31.99
CA GLY A 10 18.19 13.63 -32.51
C GLY A 10 17.38 12.87 -31.44
N MET A 11 17.07 13.55 -30.34
CA MET A 11 16.08 13.12 -29.37
C MET A 11 14.80 13.88 -29.73
N GLU A 12 13.86 13.20 -30.38
CA GLU A 12 12.60 13.79 -30.80
C GLU A 12 11.88 14.34 -29.57
N VAL A 13 11.61 15.64 -29.55
CA VAL A 13 10.88 16.32 -28.46
C VAL A 13 9.47 15.76 -28.23
N GLU A 14 8.95 14.91 -29.13
CA GLU A 14 7.72 14.14 -28.94
C GLU A 14 7.88 12.93 -28.00
N ASP A 15 9.09 12.37 -27.83
CA ASP A 15 9.35 11.28 -26.86
C ASP A 15 9.32 11.77 -25.40
N VAL A 16 9.55 13.06 -25.17
CA VAL A 16 9.63 13.61 -23.80
C VAL A 16 8.26 13.62 -23.12
N TRP A 17 7.18 13.78 -23.90
CA TRP A 17 5.80 13.84 -23.41
C TRP A 17 4.89 12.76 -24.03
N ASP A 18 5.47 11.66 -24.53
CA ASP A 18 4.66 10.52 -24.99
C ASP A 18 3.99 9.83 -23.79
N ASP A 19 2.70 10.10 -23.59
CA ASP A 19 1.89 9.51 -22.54
C ASP A 19 1.43 8.07 -22.86
N THR A 20 1.81 7.53 -24.03
CA THR A 20 1.46 6.17 -24.47
C THR A 20 1.97 5.08 -23.53
N ASP A 21 3.20 5.20 -23.03
CA ASP A 21 3.76 4.20 -22.10
C ASP A 21 3.08 4.25 -20.73
N LEU A 22 2.67 5.43 -20.25
CA LEU A 22 1.89 5.55 -19.03
C LEU A 22 0.51 4.90 -19.17
N ILE A 23 -0.15 5.10 -20.31
CA ILE A 23 -1.45 4.48 -20.62
C ILE A 23 -1.31 2.96 -20.72
N ARG A 24 -0.30 2.45 -21.45
CA ARG A 24 -0.04 1.02 -21.60
C ARG A 24 0.20 0.34 -20.26
N MET A 25 1.04 0.95 -19.41
CA MET A 25 1.33 0.42 -18.08
C MET A 25 0.08 0.42 -17.18
N TYR A 26 -0.75 1.46 -17.27
CA TYR A 26 -2.02 1.49 -16.55
C TYR A 26 -2.94 0.35 -16.99
N GLU A 27 -3.15 0.18 -18.30
CA GLU A 27 -3.98 -0.90 -18.85
C GLU A 27 -3.46 -2.29 -18.43
N GLN A 28 -2.14 -2.50 -18.51
CA GLN A 28 -1.50 -3.73 -18.04
C GLN A 28 -1.74 -3.96 -16.55
N SER A 29 -1.59 -2.93 -15.72
CA SER A 29 -1.81 -3.04 -14.27
C SER A 29 -3.26 -3.40 -13.92
N ILE A 30 -4.24 -2.84 -14.64
CA ILE A 30 -5.67 -3.18 -14.44
C ILE A 30 -5.93 -4.65 -14.80
N GLN A 31 -5.32 -5.13 -15.88
CA GLN A 31 -5.45 -6.54 -16.29
C GLN A 31 -4.83 -7.48 -15.25
N GLU A 32 -3.65 -7.16 -14.72
CA GLU A 32 -2.99 -7.92 -13.66
C GLU A 32 -3.84 -7.98 -12.40
N VAL A 33 -4.41 -6.85 -11.97
CA VAL A 33 -5.33 -6.78 -10.82
C VAL A 33 -6.59 -7.62 -11.08
N HIS A 34 -7.20 -7.51 -12.26
CA HIS A 34 -8.38 -8.30 -12.61
C HIS A 34 -8.08 -9.81 -12.60
N GLN A 35 -6.91 -10.21 -13.11
CA GLN A 35 -6.48 -11.61 -13.09
C GLN A 35 -6.26 -12.10 -11.65
N GLN A 36 -5.62 -11.29 -10.80
CA GLN A 36 -5.45 -11.60 -9.38
C GLN A 36 -6.80 -11.73 -8.65
N VAL A 37 -7.72 -10.78 -8.86
CA VAL A 37 -9.07 -10.80 -8.27
C VAL A 37 -9.88 -12.02 -8.72
N SER A 38 -9.75 -12.42 -10.00
CA SER A 38 -10.45 -13.60 -10.53
C SER A 38 -9.98 -14.93 -9.95
N GLY A 39 -8.74 -15.00 -9.43
CA GLY A 39 -8.17 -16.19 -8.81
C GLY A 39 -8.45 -16.30 -7.30
N VAL A 40 -9.07 -15.30 -6.69
CA VAL A 40 -9.32 -15.28 -5.24
C VAL A 40 -10.39 -16.31 -4.90
N LYS A 41 -10.04 -17.26 -4.02
CA LYS A 41 -10.99 -18.20 -3.45
C LYS A 41 -11.92 -17.43 -2.50
N GLU A 42 -13.20 -17.39 -2.84
CA GLU A 42 -14.26 -16.86 -1.98
C GLU A 42 -15.11 -18.00 -1.42
N LYS A 43 -15.49 -17.89 -0.14
CA LYS A 43 -16.38 -18.85 0.51
C LYS A 43 -17.50 -18.11 1.22
N LYS A 44 -18.73 -18.55 0.94
CA LYS A 44 -19.92 -18.10 1.65
C LYS A 44 -20.07 -18.92 2.93
N TYR A 45 -20.22 -18.22 4.04
CA TYR A 45 -20.54 -18.81 5.33
C TYR A 45 -21.89 -18.28 5.78
N THR A 46 -22.81 -19.19 6.11
CA THR A 46 -24.08 -18.80 6.73
C THR A 46 -23.94 -19.04 8.22
N GLY A 47 -23.88 -17.96 9.00
CA GLY A 47 -23.83 -18.05 10.46
C GLY A 47 -25.19 -18.46 11.04
N GLU A 48 -25.19 -18.91 12.30
CA GLU A 48 -26.41 -19.28 13.02
C GLU A 48 -27.42 -18.11 13.14
N ASP A 49 -26.94 -16.87 13.05
CA ASP A 49 -27.73 -15.63 13.05
C ASP A 49 -28.52 -15.39 11.74
N GLY A 50 -28.43 -16.29 10.76
CA GLY A 50 -29.05 -16.16 9.44
C GLY A 50 -28.35 -15.14 8.52
N LYS A 51 -27.25 -14.54 8.97
CA LYS A 51 -26.42 -13.63 8.17
C LYS A 51 -25.43 -14.43 7.31
N THR A 52 -25.35 -14.07 6.04
CA THR A 52 -24.39 -14.66 5.09
C THR A 52 -23.16 -13.77 5.03
N TYR A 53 -22.01 -14.31 5.42
CA TYR A 53 -20.71 -13.67 5.31
C TYR A 53 -19.99 -14.21 4.07
N LEU A 54 -19.45 -13.31 3.25
CA LEU A 54 -18.60 -13.66 2.11
C LEU A 54 -17.14 -13.44 2.51
N TRP A 55 -16.42 -14.53 2.76
CA TRP A 55 -15.01 -14.49 3.11
C TRP A 55 -14.16 -14.67 1.86
N LYS A 56 -13.23 -13.75 1.63
CA LYS A 56 -12.27 -13.79 0.51
C LYS A 56 -10.86 -13.97 1.05
N VAL A 57 -10.04 -14.78 0.39
CA VAL A 57 -8.60 -14.83 0.65
C VAL A 57 -8.00 -13.44 0.37
N GLY A 58 -7.17 -12.94 1.28
CA GLY A 58 -6.68 -11.57 1.32
C GLY A 58 -7.67 -10.56 1.91
N GLY A 59 -8.85 -11.00 2.35
CA GLY A 59 -9.82 -10.15 3.04
C GLY A 59 -9.39 -9.84 4.48
N ASN A 60 -9.77 -8.65 4.95
CA ASN A 60 -9.58 -8.25 6.34
C ASN A 60 -10.69 -8.81 7.22
N CYS A 61 -10.33 -9.21 8.43
CA CYS A 61 -11.24 -9.75 9.44
C CYS A 61 -10.73 -9.41 10.85
N MET A 62 -11.59 -9.52 11.85
CA MET A 62 -11.19 -9.60 13.25
C MET A 62 -11.16 -11.07 13.67
N ALA A 63 -10.01 -11.50 14.15
CA ALA A 63 -9.78 -12.86 14.60
C ALA A 63 -9.52 -12.90 16.11
N PRO A 64 -10.00 -13.94 16.81
CA PRO A 64 -9.69 -14.15 18.22
C PRO A 64 -8.22 -14.55 18.39
N PHE A 65 -7.58 -13.98 19.38
CA PHE A 65 -6.25 -14.34 19.87
C PHE A 65 -6.35 -14.61 21.37
N GLU A 66 -5.84 -15.75 21.79
CA GLU A 66 -5.79 -16.12 23.20
C GLU A 66 -4.44 -15.73 23.78
N GLU A 67 -4.44 -14.76 24.68
CA GLU A 67 -3.27 -14.37 25.46
C GLU A 67 -3.58 -14.59 26.94
N ASN A 68 -2.82 -15.46 27.61
CA ASN A 68 -2.96 -15.72 29.06
C ASN A 68 -4.36 -16.19 29.51
N GLY A 69 -5.12 -16.84 28.62
CA GLY A 69 -6.48 -17.30 28.89
C GLY A 69 -7.58 -16.24 28.71
N GLU A 70 -7.22 -15.05 28.20
CA GLU A 70 -8.17 -14.01 27.77
C GLU A 70 -8.24 -13.97 26.24
N THR A 71 -9.45 -14.08 25.69
CA THR A 71 -9.67 -14.01 24.24
C THR A 71 -9.88 -12.56 23.82
N SER A 72 -8.86 -11.97 23.20
CA SER A 72 -8.92 -10.63 22.60
C SER A 72 -9.02 -10.73 21.09
N TYR A 73 -9.73 -9.80 20.45
CA TYR A 73 -9.90 -9.80 18.99
C TYR A 73 -8.99 -8.75 18.35
N TYR A 74 -8.25 -9.14 17.33
CA TYR A 74 -7.36 -8.25 16.60
C TYR A 74 -7.61 -8.32 15.10
N ALA A 75 -7.27 -7.23 14.41
CA ALA A 75 -7.36 -7.15 12.96
C ALA A 75 -6.33 -8.07 12.30
N ALA A 76 -6.80 -8.85 11.34
CA ALA A 76 -6.03 -9.88 10.64
C ALA A 76 -6.43 -9.98 9.15
N THR A 77 -5.53 -10.51 8.34
CA THR A 77 -5.76 -10.86 6.94
C THR A 77 -5.96 -12.35 6.79
N ILE A 78 -6.91 -12.76 5.95
CA ILE A 78 -7.17 -14.17 5.66
C ILE A 78 -6.16 -14.66 4.63
N ASP A 79 -5.29 -15.60 5.00
CA ASP A 79 -4.29 -16.14 4.08
C ASP A 79 -4.79 -17.36 3.34
N SER A 80 -5.55 -18.23 4.01
CA SER A 80 -6.13 -19.42 3.39
C SER A 80 -7.46 -19.81 4.03
N ILE A 81 -8.38 -20.30 3.20
CA ILE A 81 -9.70 -20.79 3.59
C ILE A 81 -9.75 -22.28 3.26
N GLY A 82 -10.07 -23.13 4.25
CA GLY A 82 -10.23 -24.58 4.07
C GLY A 82 -9.13 -25.42 4.70
N GLY A 83 -9.03 -25.36 6.03
CA GLY A 83 -8.17 -26.24 6.84
C GLY A 83 -8.70 -27.69 6.95
N LYS A 84 -8.45 -28.35 8.09
CA LYS A 84 -8.81 -29.77 8.30
C LYS A 84 -10.32 -30.00 8.29
N ASP A 85 -11.05 -29.06 8.87
CA ASP A 85 -12.48 -28.90 8.69
C ASP A 85 -12.70 -27.78 7.69
N GLU A 86 -13.68 -27.92 6.80
CA GLU A 86 -14.00 -26.94 5.75
C GLU A 86 -14.23 -25.50 6.27
N HIS A 87 -14.38 -25.32 7.58
CA HIS A 87 -14.67 -24.05 8.27
C HIS A 87 -13.47 -23.46 9.03
N GLU A 88 -12.28 -24.09 8.94
CA GLU A 88 -11.03 -23.52 9.46
C GLU A 88 -10.42 -22.53 8.46
N VAL A 89 -9.94 -21.40 8.99
CA VAL A 89 -9.34 -20.30 8.25
C VAL A 89 -8.00 -19.97 8.90
N GLN A 90 -6.95 -19.83 8.09
CA GLN A 90 -5.67 -19.29 8.56
C GLN A 90 -5.65 -17.79 8.34
N VAL A 91 -5.29 -17.07 9.39
CA VAL A 91 -5.20 -15.61 9.38
C VAL A 91 -3.84 -15.14 9.90
N THR A 92 -3.35 -14.03 9.36
CA THR A 92 -2.14 -13.33 9.83
C THR A 92 -2.55 -11.99 10.46
N PHE A 93 -2.10 -11.72 11.69
CA PHE A 93 -2.40 -10.46 12.38
C PHE A 93 -1.61 -9.29 11.78
N LEU A 94 -2.30 -8.19 11.44
CA LEU A 94 -1.75 -7.03 10.72
C LEU A 94 -0.54 -6.38 11.43
N TYR A 95 -0.56 -6.30 12.76
CA TYR A 95 0.48 -5.64 13.54
C TYR A 95 1.63 -6.54 13.98
N TYR A 96 1.33 -7.81 14.21
CA TYR A 96 2.26 -8.73 14.87
C TYR A 96 2.91 -9.72 13.89
N GLY A 97 2.33 -9.91 12.70
CA GLY A 97 2.80 -10.89 11.72
C GLY A 97 2.62 -12.36 12.18
N ASN A 98 2.04 -12.58 13.36
CA ASN A 98 1.74 -13.90 13.87
C ASN A 98 0.58 -14.52 13.07
N GLN A 99 0.68 -15.81 12.79
CA GLN A 99 -0.38 -16.57 12.12
C GLN A 99 -1.16 -17.39 13.13
N THR A 100 -2.48 -17.45 12.98
CA THR A 100 -3.34 -18.32 13.79
C THR A 100 -4.37 -19.04 12.95
N THR A 101 -4.82 -20.19 13.44
CA THR A 101 -5.94 -20.92 12.87
C THR A 101 -7.19 -20.55 13.65
N ALA A 102 -8.14 -19.90 12.99
CA ALA A 102 -9.40 -19.48 13.56
C ALA A 102 -10.57 -20.17 12.85
N HIS A 103 -11.71 -20.24 13.53
CA HIS A 103 -12.93 -20.78 12.93
C HIS A 103 -13.74 -19.68 12.24
N MET A 104 -14.35 -19.99 11.11
CA MET A 104 -15.14 -19.06 10.29
C MET A 104 -16.35 -18.44 11.01
N LYS A 105 -16.74 -18.99 12.18
CA LYS A 105 -17.85 -18.51 13.02
C LYS A 105 -17.42 -17.40 13.99
N ASP A 106 -16.15 -17.41 14.39
CA ASP A 106 -15.59 -16.47 15.37
C ASP A 106 -14.95 -15.26 14.67
N LEU A 107 -14.92 -15.30 13.34
CA LEU A 107 -14.48 -14.24 12.44
C LEU A 107 -15.63 -13.25 12.21
N TRP A 108 -15.31 -11.97 12.31
CA TRP A 108 -16.24 -10.88 12.02
C TRP A 108 -15.49 -9.70 11.37
N VAL A 109 -16.23 -8.72 10.84
CA VAL A 109 -15.63 -7.55 10.18
C VAL A 109 -15.96 -6.31 11.00
N ASN A 110 -14.93 -5.57 11.39
CA ASN A 110 -15.04 -4.23 11.96
C ASN A 110 -14.19 -3.27 11.14
N GLU A 111 -14.84 -2.50 10.27
CA GLU A 111 -14.14 -1.57 9.38
C GLU A 111 -13.33 -0.52 10.14
N GLU A 112 -13.81 -0.05 11.31
CA GLU A 112 -13.13 0.98 12.10
C GLU A 112 -11.82 0.44 12.70
N ALA A 113 -11.87 -0.74 13.33
CA ALA A 113 -10.68 -1.36 13.92
C ALA A 113 -9.66 -1.79 12.87
N ILE A 114 -10.14 -2.20 11.68
CA ILE A 114 -9.28 -2.56 10.54
C ILE A 114 -8.68 -1.31 9.88
N ALA A 115 -9.39 -0.18 9.86
CA ALA A 115 -8.84 1.08 9.36
C ALA A 115 -7.76 1.63 10.30
N GLU A 116 -7.98 1.56 11.62
CA GLU A 116 -6.99 1.97 12.62
C GLU A 116 -5.76 1.06 12.57
N ALA A 117 -5.96 -0.26 12.63
CA ALA A 117 -5.32 -1.28 11.79
C ALA A 117 -4.16 -0.93 10.84
N MET A 118 -4.55 -0.25 9.77
CA MET A 118 -3.77 -0.05 8.55
C MET A 118 -3.17 1.34 8.47
N ALA A 119 -3.60 2.26 9.33
CA ALA A 119 -2.97 3.56 9.42
C ALA A 119 -1.52 3.35 9.89
N PRO A 120 -0.53 3.96 9.20
CA PRO A 120 0.84 3.88 9.68
C PRO A 120 0.88 4.40 11.12
N PRO A 121 1.59 3.72 12.04
CA PRO A 121 1.62 4.11 13.43
C PRO A 121 2.06 5.57 13.50
N ILE A 122 1.25 6.40 14.16
CA ILE A 122 1.60 7.81 14.36
C ILE A 122 2.98 7.83 15.01
N PRO A 123 3.99 8.43 14.37
CA PRO A 123 5.34 8.36 14.88
C PRO A 123 5.38 8.96 16.29
N PRO A 124 6.18 8.37 17.20
CA PRO A 124 6.23 8.79 18.59
C PRO A 124 6.58 10.29 18.66
N ASN A 125 5.89 10.99 19.57
CA ASN A 125 5.95 12.44 19.80
C ASN A 125 5.24 13.36 18.78
N ILE A 126 4.60 12.85 17.71
CA ILE A 126 3.79 13.74 16.85
C ILE A 126 2.66 14.43 17.61
N LEU A 127 2.02 13.75 18.58
CA LEU A 127 0.99 14.38 19.41
C LEU A 127 1.54 15.50 20.30
N ALA A 128 2.80 15.41 20.73
CA ALA A 128 3.45 16.43 21.54
C ALA A 128 3.97 17.61 20.69
N MET A 129 4.25 17.36 19.41
CA MET A 129 4.65 18.35 18.40
C MET A 129 3.50 18.73 17.48
N ALA A 130 2.27 18.36 17.81
CA ALA A 130 1.12 18.58 16.96
C ALA A 130 0.95 20.09 16.79
N PRO A 131 0.92 20.60 15.55
CA PRO A 131 0.70 22.02 15.31
C PRO A 131 -0.63 22.43 15.93
N ALA A 132 -0.64 23.54 16.66
CA ALA A 132 -1.83 23.97 17.41
C ALA A 132 -2.95 24.45 16.46
N ASP A 133 -2.60 24.81 15.22
CA ASP A 133 -3.51 25.31 14.20
C ASP A 133 -3.37 24.59 12.86
N LYS A 134 -4.49 24.47 12.14
CA LYS A 134 -4.56 23.84 10.81
C LYS A 134 -3.68 24.54 9.78
N HIS A 135 -3.49 25.86 9.91
CA HIS A 135 -2.62 26.61 9.00
C HIS A 135 -1.14 26.23 9.17
N GLU A 136 -0.70 25.97 10.40
CA GLU A 136 0.65 25.48 10.70
C GLU A 136 0.84 24.03 10.24
N ALA A 137 -0.18 23.19 10.38
CA ALA A 137 -0.19 21.84 9.82
C ALA A 137 -0.05 21.84 8.30
N LEU A 138 -0.81 22.70 7.61
CA LEU A 138 -0.73 22.88 6.16
C LEU A 138 0.65 23.40 5.74
N SER A 139 1.19 24.38 6.47
CA SER A 139 2.51 24.93 6.19
C SER A 139 3.60 23.86 6.34
N SER A 140 3.54 23.04 7.40
CA SER A 140 4.45 21.92 7.62
C SER A 140 4.34 20.89 6.49
N MET A 141 3.12 20.54 6.07
CA MET A 141 2.89 19.63 4.94
C MET A 141 3.53 20.15 3.64
N LEU A 142 3.31 21.42 3.31
CA LEU A 142 3.87 22.04 2.11
C LEU A 142 5.39 22.15 2.15
N MET A 143 5.96 22.44 3.32
CA MET A 143 7.41 22.41 3.52
C MET A 143 7.98 21.02 3.32
N SER A 144 7.34 19.98 3.89
CA SER A 144 7.75 18.59 3.65
C SER A 144 7.70 18.23 2.17
N TRP A 145 6.62 18.58 1.46
CA TRP A 145 6.51 18.34 0.02
C TRP A 145 7.60 19.04 -0.80
N TYR A 146 7.86 20.32 -0.50
CA TYR A 146 8.93 21.08 -1.13
C TYR A 146 10.31 20.45 -0.87
N MET A 147 10.61 20.09 0.38
CA MET A 147 11.89 19.48 0.75
C MET A 147 12.09 18.14 0.04
N SER A 148 11.06 17.30 0.00
CA SER A 148 11.10 16.05 -0.78
C SER A 148 11.41 16.33 -2.24
N GLY A 149 10.71 17.27 -2.90
CA GLY A 149 10.97 17.62 -4.29
C GLY A 149 12.36 18.20 -4.54
N TYR A 150 12.84 19.08 -3.66
CA TYR A 150 14.20 19.64 -3.71
C TYR A 150 15.26 18.54 -3.69
N HIS A 151 15.11 17.57 -2.77
CA HIS A 151 16.04 16.46 -2.65
C HIS A 151 15.97 15.50 -3.84
N THR A 152 14.78 15.22 -4.39
CA THR A 152 14.63 14.41 -5.62
C THR A 152 15.37 15.05 -6.78
N GLY A 153 15.20 16.36 -7.01
CA GLY A 153 15.90 17.08 -8.07
C GLY A 153 17.42 17.17 -7.84
N TYR A 154 17.84 17.36 -6.59
CA TYR A 154 19.26 17.34 -6.24
C TYR A 154 19.92 15.98 -6.51
N TYR A 155 19.22 14.88 -6.19
CA TYR A 155 19.69 13.53 -6.49
C TYR A 155 19.80 13.28 -8.00
N GLN A 156 18.77 13.63 -8.77
CA GLN A 156 18.79 13.52 -10.23
C GLN A 156 19.99 14.23 -10.85
N ALA A 157 20.23 15.49 -10.45
CA ALA A 157 21.36 16.25 -10.95
C ALA A 157 22.73 15.64 -10.59
N MET A 158 22.85 14.97 -9.44
CA MET A 158 24.07 14.23 -9.09
C MET A 158 24.23 12.96 -9.90
N SER A 159 23.16 12.20 -10.12
CA SER A 159 23.18 10.99 -10.96
C SER A 159 23.54 11.32 -12.42
N ASP A 160 22.99 12.38 -12.99
CA ASP A 160 23.31 12.82 -14.36
C ASP A 160 24.79 13.25 -14.49
N LEU A 161 25.38 13.84 -13.45
CA LEU A 161 26.80 14.20 -13.40
C LEU A 161 27.72 12.97 -13.28
N GLU A 162 27.28 11.94 -12.55
CA GLU A 162 28.00 10.67 -12.42
C GLU A 162 28.03 9.92 -13.75
N GLU A 163 26.89 9.83 -14.46
CA GLU A 163 26.79 9.21 -15.79
C GLU A 163 27.63 9.93 -16.85
N GLN A 164 27.69 11.27 -16.81
CA GLN A 164 28.55 12.06 -17.72
C GLN A 164 30.05 11.83 -17.45
N GLY A 165 30.43 11.58 -16.20
CA GLY A 165 31.81 11.26 -15.82
C GLY A 165 32.29 9.94 -16.40
N GLU A 166 31.47 8.88 -16.33
CA GLU A 166 31.82 7.55 -16.87
C GLU A 166 31.91 7.52 -18.40
N SER A 167 31.17 8.38 -19.11
CA SER A 167 31.20 8.44 -20.59
C SER A 167 32.46 9.07 -21.21
N SER A 168 33.37 9.61 -20.38
CA SER A 168 34.52 10.42 -20.84
C SER A 168 35.89 9.75 -20.71
N ASP A 169 35.94 8.48 -20.27
CA ASP A 169 37.17 7.70 -20.05
C ASP A 169 37.38 6.52 -21.05
N ASP A 170 36.62 6.45 -22.15
CA ASP A 170 36.85 5.57 -23.33
C ASP A 170 37.28 6.36 -24.58
#